data_AF-A0A833J7A4-F1
#
_entry.id   AF-A0A833J7A4-F1
#
_cell.length_a   1.000
_cell.length_b   1.000
_cell.length_c   1.000
_cell.angle_alpha   90.00
_cell.angle_beta   90.00
_cell.angle_gamma   90.00
#
_symmetry.space_group_name_H-M   'P 1'
#
loop_
_entity.id
_entity.type
_entity.pdbx_description
1 polymer ?
#
loop_
_entity_poly.entity_id
_entity_poly.type
_entity_poly.pdbx_seq_one_letter_code
_entity_poly.pdbx_strand_id
1 'polypeptide(L)'
;MRAADGRTDERVFHLGDGRWWDEETASWRDGVGEFVCIEVGSDDVLGEIRTTRVVLATGHRNHDTADNRSANLAVWCQRCHMLHDAPEHRRRQWRTLFMRKALGDLFRGPYGL
;
A
#
# COMPACT_ATOMS: atom_id res chain seq x y z
N MET A 1 -10.45 -5.37 6.50
CA MET A 1 -9.92 -4.85 5.22
C MET A 1 -11.00 -5.05 4.17
N ARG A 2 -11.88 -4.04 3.99
CA ARG A 2 -12.91 -4.08 2.95
C ARG A 2 -12.21 -3.92 1.60
N ALA A 3 -12.61 -4.74 0.62
CA ALA A 3 -12.19 -4.54 -0.77
C ALA A 3 -12.57 -3.11 -1.16
N ALA A 4 -11.69 -2.43 -1.90
CA ALA A 4 -12.03 -1.15 -2.50
C ALA A 4 -13.36 -1.33 -3.24
N ASP A 5 -14.28 -0.41 -2.99
CA ASP A 5 -15.60 -0.26 -3.55
C ASP A 5 -15.53 0.01 -5.06
N GLY A 6 -15.04 -0.95 -5.85
CA GLY A 6 -15.31 -1.08 -7.29
C GLY A 6 -14.95 0.09 -8.24
N ARG A 7 -14.46 1.23 -7.78
CA ARG A 7 -14.23 2.42 -8.61
C ARG A 7 -12.89 2.32 -9.33
N THR A 8 -12.94 1.97 -10.60
CA THR A 8 -11.80 2.02 -11.53
C THR A 8 -11.73 3.39 -12.19
N ASP A 9 -10.52 3.95 -12.32
CA ASP A 9 -10.23 5.16 -13.12
C ASP A 9 -10.71 6.50 -12.52
N GLU A 10 -11.15 6.49 -11.26
CA GLU A 10 -11.57 7.70 -10.57
C GLU A 10 -10.38 8.49 -10.03
N ARG A 11 -10.49 9.81 -10.04
CA ARG A 11 -9.53 10.71 -9.39
C ARG A 11 -9.98 10.95 -7.96
N VAL A 12 -9.14 10.60 -7.01
CA VAL A 12 -9.42 10.77 -5.58
C VAL A 12 -8.51 11.84 -4.98
N PHE A 13 -9.09 12.71 -4.16
CA PHE A 13 -8.35 13.69 -3.36
C PHE A 13 -7.75 13.04 -2.12
N HIS A 14 -6.50 13.36 -1.80
CA HIS A 14 -5.82 12.83 -0.63
C HIS A 14 -4.82 13.83 -0.05
N LEU A 15 -4.51 13.70 1.24
CA LEU A 15 -3.58 14.59 1.95
C LEU A 15 -2.12 14.09 1.92
N GLY A 16 -1.88 12.90 1.38
CA GLY A 16 -0.54 12.33 1.21
C GLY A 16 0.05 11.67 2.46
N ASP A 17 -0.55 11.89 3.63
CA ASP A 17 -0.32 11.16 4.87
C ASP A 17 -1.11 9.84 4.97
N GLY A 18 -1.96 9.59 3.98
CA GLY A 18 -2.82 8.42 3.91
C GLY A 18 -4.30 8.69 4.17
N ARG A 19 -4.70 9.94 4.41
CA ARG A 19 -6.12 10.32 4.39
C ARG A 19 -6.59 10.60 2.96
N TRP A 20 -7.82 10.21 2.63
CA TRP A 20 -8.43 10.40 1.32
C TRP A 20 -9.91 10.75 1.41
N TRP A 21 -10.43 11.48 0.42
CA TRP A 21 -11.80 11.93 0.36
C TRP A 21 -12.70 10.87 -0.25
N ASP A 22 -13.71 10.43 0.50
CA ASP A 22 -14.80 9.58 0.01
C ASP A 22 -15.95 10.48 -0.44
N GLU A 23 -16.19 10.50 -1.75
CA GLU A 23 -17.23 11.32 -2.37
C GLU A 23 -18.65 10.79 -2.10
N GLU A 24 -18.83 9.48 -1.87
CA GLU A 24 -20.16 8.89 -1.58
C GLU A 24 -20.71 9.37 -0.25
N THR A 25 -19.82 9.44 0.73
CA THR A 25 -20.15 9.75 2.11
C THR A 25 -19.77 11.18 2.49
N ALA A 26 -19.26 11.95 1.53
CA ALA A 26 -18.77 13.31 1.70
C ALA A 26 -17.89 13.46 2.95
N SER A 27 -16.96 12.52 3.13
CA SER A 27 -16.18 12.38 4.37
C SER A 27 -14.73 12.00 4.10
N TRP A 28 -13.83 12.39 5.00
CA TRP A 28 -12.45 11.92 4.97
C TRP A 28 -12.34 10.53 5.58
N ARG A 29 -11.52 9.68 4.96
CA ARG A 29 -11.14 8.36 5.46
C ARG A 29 -9.66 8.26 5.72
N ASP A 30 -9.28 7.45 6.70
CA ASP A 30 -7.89 7.11 6.96
C ASP A 30 -7.34 6.03 6.00
N GLY A 31 -6.13 5.55 6.28
CA GLY A 31 -5.47 4.52 5.48
C GLY A 31 -6.02 3.11 5.62
N VAL A 32 -6.89 2.84 6.58
CA VAL A 32 -7.59 1.55 6.74
C VAL A 32 -9.04 1.61 6.29
N GLY A 33 -9.55 2.81 5.99
CA GLY A 33 -10.88 3.08 5.46
C GLY A 33 -11.88 3.56 6.51
N GLU A 34 -11.45 3.85 7.73
CA GLU A 34 -12.31 4.39 8.79
C GLU A 34 -12.53 5.89 8.61
N PHE A 35 -13.67 6.39 9.06
CA PHE A 35 -14.02 7.81 8.98
C PHE A 35 -13.12 8.66 9.90
N VAL A 36 -12.70 9.81 9.41
CA VAL A 36 -11.90 10.78 10.16
C VAL A 36 -12.55 12.15 10.09
N CYS A 37 -12.79 12.74 11.25
CA CYS A 37 -13.11 14.16 11.34
C CYS A 37 -11.81 14.96 11.25
N ILE A 38 -11.74 15.89 10.30
CA ILE A 38 -10.67 16.89 10.26
C ILE A 38 -11.13 18.09 11.06
N GLU A 39 -10.29 18.57 11.99
CA GLU A 39 -10.60 19.75 12.79
C GLU A 39 -10.78 20.98 11.90
N VAL A 40 -11.87 21.73 12.14
CA VAL A 40 -12.14 22.98 11.43
C VAL A 40 -11.08 24.00 11.82
N GLY A 41 -10.29 24.46 10.84
CA GLY A 41 -9.21 25.42 11.05
C GLY A 41 -7.81 24.81 11.18
N SER A 42 -7.64 23.50 10.97
CA SER A 42 -6.28 22.96 10.73
C SER A 42 -5.74 23.58 9.44
N ASP A 43 -4.68 24.38 9.56
CA ASP A 43 -4.12 25.18 8.49
C ASP A 43 -3.90 24.37 7.19
N ASP A 44 -4.48 24.91 6.12
CA ASP A 44 -4.24 24.60 4.72
C ASP A 44 -4.45 23.15 4.23
N VAL A 45 -5.53 22.51 4.66
CA VAL A 45 -6.04 21.28 3.99
C VAL A 45 -6.13 21.49 2.48
N LEU A 46 -6.51 22.68 2.01
CA LEU A 46 -6.60 23.00 0.58
C LEU A 46 -5.23 23.07 -0.12
N GLY A 47 -4.18 23.56 0.54
CA GLY A 47 -2.82 23.59 0.02
C GLY A 47 -2.13 22.22 0.02
N GLU A 48 -2.58 21.29 0.84
CA GLU A 48 -2.02 19.92 0.92
C GLU A 48 -2.77 18.89 0.07
N ILE A 49 -3.99 19.20 -0.42
CA ILE A 49 -4.77 18.29 -1.26
C ILE A 49 -4.01 17.97 -2.54
N ARG A 50 -3.77 16.67 -2.72
CA ARG A 50 -3.25 16.08 -3.94
C ARG A 50 -4.33 15.24 -4.59
N THR A 51 -4.20 15.03 -5.90
CA THR A 51 -5.09 14.14 -6.66
C THR A 51 -4.30 12.96 -7.18
N THR A 52 -4.81 11.75 -6.99
CA THR A 52 -4.26 10.53 -7.58
C THR A 52 -5.33 9.80 -8.36
N ARG A 53 -4.96 9.28 -9.53
CA ARG A 53 -5.78 8.36 -10.31
C ARG A 53 -5.77 6.98 -9.67
N VAL A 54 -6.93 6.44 -9.35
CA VAL A 54 -7.06 5.10 -8.76
C VAL A 54 -6.98 4.04 -9.86
N VAL A 55 -5.91 3.25 -9.80
CA VAL A 55 -5.75 2.06 -10.63
C VAL A 55 -6.04 0.83 -9.77
N LEU A 56 -6.92 -0.05 -10.25
CA LEU A 56 -7.17 -1.34 -9.62
C LEU A 56 -6.20 -2.39 -10.18
N ALA A 57 -5.69 -3.23 -9.30
CA ALA A 57 -4.83 -4.36 -9.62
C ALA A 57 -5.39 -5.61 -8.93
N THR A 58 -5.33 -6.74 -9.64
CA THR A 58 -5.61 -8.04 -9.04
C THR A 58 -4.36 -8.57 -8.36
N GLY A 59 -4.51 -9.12 -7.14
CA GLY A 59 -3.42 -9.73 -6.40
C GLY A 59 -3.88 -10.94 -5.58
N HIS A 60 -2.91 -11.76 -5.18
CA HIS A 60 -3.12 -12.95 -4.34
C HIS A 60 -3.14 -12.55 -2.86
N ARG A 61 -4.21 -12.93 -2.15
CA ARG A 61 -4.39 -12.61 -0.72
C ARG A 61 -3.30 -13.19 0.16
N ASN A 62 -2.82 -14.40 -0.17
CA ASN A 62 -1.78 -15.10 0.59
C ASN A 62 -0.36 -14.91 0.03
N HIS A 63 -0.16 -14.00 -0.95
CA HIS A 63 1.11 -13.77 -1.65
C HIS A 63 1.67 -14.99 -2.41
N ASP A 64 0.96 -16.12 -2.46
CA ASP A 64 1.34 -17.31 -3.20
C ASP A 64 0.78 -17.25 -4.63
N THR A 65 1.67 -16.99 -5.58
CA THR A 65 1.35 -16.90 -7.00
C THR A 65 0.93 -18.23 -7.63
N ALA A 66 1.15 -19.37 -6.98
CA ALA A 66 0.70 -20.67 -7.46
C ALA A 66 -0.76 -20.97 -7.07
N ASP A 67 -1.29 -20.31 -6.04
CA ASP A 67 -2.65 -20.50 -5.56
C ASP A 67 -3.66 -19.65 -6.34
N ASN A 68 -4.13 -20.17 -7.48
CA ASN A 68 -5.04 -19.47 -8.39
C ASN A 68 -6.52 -19.70 -8.10
N ARG A 69 -6.88 -20.14 -6.89
CA ARG A 69 -8.30 -20.27 -6.49
C ARG A 69 -8.96 -18.89 -6.49
N SER A 70 -10.19 -18.80 -6.97
CA SER A 70 -10.95 -17.54 -7.01
C SER A 70 -11.04 -16.86 -5.64
N ALA A 71 -11.15 -17.64 -4.56
CA ALA A 71 -11.16 -17.13 -3.19
C ALA A 71 -9.83 -16.46 -2.76
N ASN A 72 -8.71 -16.80 -3.40
CA ASN A 72 -7.41 -16.22 -3.12
C ASN A 72 -7.13 -14.95 -3.96
N LEU A 73 -7.92 -14.69 -5.01
CA LEU A 73 -7.79 -13.47 -5.80
C LEU A 73 -8.62 -12.34 -5.17
N ALA A 74 -8.03 -11.16 -5.13
CA ALA A 74 -8.71 -9.94 -4.72
C ALA A 74 -8.37 -8.81 -5.68
N VAL A 75 -9.28 -7.86 -5.82
CA VAL A 75 -9.02 -6.60 -6.50
C VAL A 75 -8.71 -5.56 -5.44
N TRP A 76 -7.57 -4.89 -5.59
CA TRP A 76 -7.12 -3.81 -4.71
C TRP A 76 -6.81 -2.56 -5.52
N CYS A 77 -7.05 -1.38 -4.96
CA CYS A 77 -6.44 -0.18 -5.52
C CYS A 77 -4.92 -0.20 -5.34
N GLN A 78 -4.18 0.54 -6.18
CA GLN A 78 -2.72 0.62 -6.13
C GLN A 78 -2.18 0.81 -4.70
N ARG A 79 -2.81 1.70 -3.92
CA ARG A 79 -2.41 1.96 -2.53
C ARG A 79 -2.63 0.74 -1.63
N CYS A 80 -3.85 0.19 -1.61
CA CYS A 80 -4.18 -0.97 -0.78
C CYS A 80 -3.33 -2.20 -1.16
N HIS A 81 -3.02 -2.36 -2.44
CA HIS A 81 -2.12 -3.40 -2.93
C HIS A 81 -0.71 -3.22 -2.34
N MET A 82 -0.13 -2.01 -2.44
CA MET A 82 1.20 -1.72 -1.86
C MET A 82 1.23 -1.92 -0.34
N LEU A 83 0.16 -1.57 0.38
CA LEU A 83 0.05 -1.80 1.83
C LEU A 83 -0.03 -3.29 2.18
N HIS A 84 -0.82 -4.06 1.43
CA HIS A 84 -0.94 -5.51 1.59
C HIS A 84 0.40 -6.23 1.32
N ASP A 85 1.15 -5.77 0.33
CA ASP A 85 2.43 -6.37 -0.08
C ASP A 85 3.62 -5.90 0.76
N ALA A 86 3.51 -4.80 1.50
CA ALA A 86 4.62 -4.22 2.25
C ALA A 86 5.33 -5.21 3.20
N PRO A 87 4.63 -6.06 4.00
CA PRO A 87 5.30 -7.06 4.83
C PRO A 87 6.07 -8.10 4.01
N GLU A 88 5.51 -8.56 2.90
CA GLU A 88 6.13 -9.55 2.03
C GLU A 88 7.35 -8.96 1.29
N HIS A 89 7.26 -7.72 0.84
CA HIS A 89 8.38 -6.98 0.27
C HIS A 89 9.54 -6.85 1.26
N ARG A 90 9.25 -6.48 2.53
CA ARG A 90 10.27 -6.43 3.59
C ARG A 90 10.91 -7.79 3.82
N ARG A 91 10.13 -8.87 3.87
CA ARG A 91 10.63 -10.25 4.02
C ARG A 91 11.58 -10.63 2.87
N ARG A 92 11.20 -10.35 1.62
CA ARG A 92 12.03 -10.62 0.43
C ARG A 92 13.29 -9.77 0.39
N GLN A 93 13.18 -8.48 0.71
CA GLN A 93 14.32 -7.56 0.78
C GLN A 93 15.32 -8.03 1.84
N TRP A 94 14.83 -8.36 3.04
CA TRP A 94 15.68 -8.89 4.12
C TRP A 94 16.41 -10.15 3.67
N ARG A 95 15.70 -11.12 3.09
CA ARG A 95 16.32 -12.38 2.62
C ARG A 95 17.41 -12.11 1.57
N THR A 96 17.14 -11.21 0.64
CA THR A 96 18.10 -10.82 -0.41
C THR A 96 19.36 -10.21 0.18
N LEU A 97 19.20 -9.25 1.10
CA LEU A 97 20.33 -8.60 1.77
C LEU A 97 21.10 -9.57 2.66
N PHE A 98 20.40 -10.44 3.38
CA PHE A 98 21.01 -11.48 4.21
C PHE A 98 21.87 -12.43 3.37
N MET A 99 21.34 -12.97 2.27
CA MET A 99 22.09 -13.87 1.40
C MET A 99 23.30 -13.17 0.76
N ARG A 100 23.16 -11.89 0.36
CA ARG A 100 24.28 -11.10 -0.15
C ARG A 100 25.39 -10.94 0.89
N LYS A 101 25.05 -10.67 2.14
CA LYS A 101 26.03 -10.56 3.24
C LYS A 101 26.68 -11.91 3.52
N ALA A 102 25.91 -12.98 3.67
CA ALA A 102 26.42 -14.33 3.93
C ALA A 102 27.40 -14.82 2.84
N LEU A 103 27.11 -14.54 1.55
CA LEU A 103 28.05 -14.82 0.46
C LEU A 103 29.32 -13.96 0.57
N GLY A 104 29.18 -12.68 0.93
CA GLY A 104 30.31 -11.80 1.21
C GLY A 104 31.20 -12.38 2.31
N ASP A 105 30.62 -12.77 3.44
CA ASP A 105 31.34 -13.33 4.58
C ASP A 105 32.05 -14.64 4.22
N LEU A 106 31.38 -15.53 3.45
CA LEU A 106 31.93 -16.81 3.02
C LEU A 106 33.16 -16.66 2.11
N PHE A 107 33.12 -15.72 1.16
CA PHE A 107 34.17 -15.59 0.14
C PHE A 107 35.20 -14.49 0.42
N ARG A 108 34.86 -13.47 1.21
CA ARG A 108 35.73 -12.31 1.49
C ARG A 108 36.17 -12.22 2.96
N GLY A 109 35.62 -13.07 3.84
CA GLY A 109 35.88 -13.03 5.27
C GLY A 109 35.17 -11.87 5.99
N PRO A 110 35.25 -11.82 7.33
CA PRO A 110 34.44 -10.91 8.16
C PRO A 110 34.71 -9.41 7.94
N TYR A 111 35.83 -9.04 7.30
CA TYR A 111 36.22 -7.67 7.00
C TYR A 111 37.07 -7.61 5.73
N GLY A 112 36.44 -7.67 4.56
CA GLY A 112 37.14 -7.33 3.32
C GLY A 112 37.45 -5.84 3.30
N LEU A 113 38.74 -5.47 3.31
CA LEU A 113 39.24 -4.10 3.08
C LEU A 113 38.69 -3.52 1.77
#